data_AF-A0A430FP62-F1
#
_entry.id   AF-A0A430FP62-F1
#
_cell.length_a   1.000
_cell.length_b   1.000
_cell.length_c   1.000
_cell.angle_alpha   90.00
_cell.angle_beta   90.00
_cell.angle_gamma   90.00
#
_symmetry.space_group_name_H-M   'P 1'
#
loop_
_entity.id
_entity.type
_entity.pdbx_description
1 polymer ?
#
loop_
_entity_poly.entity_id
_entity_poly.type
_entity_poly.pdbx_seq_one_letter_code
_entity_poly.pdbx_strand_id
1 'polypeptide(L)'
;MTGVRSASDFRSGRPAGPATPTIPAERFRGDDDKAGNMSDNNETMSMGDLFPDLGPEAPVISGIAHDRSEALATVRGVPNEPGMAAKVFTELASAGVNVDMIVQAGASVGTADISFTVPEESVKQVQDVLIDKHEVLGYRAFDVDTNVGKVAVVGVGMKTHSGLAAKFFNALSDKGINVLMISTSEIRIAALVPLEQLDDAVRALHTAYGLDAEQIEAVVYGGTGR
;
A
#
# COMPACT_ATOMS: atom_id res chain seq x y z
N MET A 1 -49.79 48.95 -5.04
CA MET A 1 -49.74 49.62 -6.36
C MET A 1 -48.26 49.80 -6.66
N THR A 2 -47.61 49.24 -7.67
CA THR A 2 -47.95 48.70 -9.00
C THR A 2 -46.62 48.01 -9.41
N GLY A 3 -46.48 46.80 -9.95
CA GLY A 3 -47.33 46.00 -10.81
C GLY A 3 -46.65 45.83 -12.19
N VAL A 4 -46.04 44.65 -12.43
CA VAL A 4 -45.98 43.86 -13.70
C VAL A 4 -45.14 44.44 -14.89
N ARG A 5 -44.41 43.75 -15.80
CA ARG A 5 -44.39 42.43 -16.53
C ARG A 5 -42.93 42.14 -16.99
N SER A 6 -42.36 40.93 -17.07
CA SER A 6 -42.64 39.68 -17.82
C SER A 6 -42.52 39.74 -19.35
N ALA A 7 -41.69 38.83 -19.92
CA ALA A 7 -41.75 38.13 -21.23
C ALA A 7 -40.30 37.88 -21.74
N SER A 8 -39.73 36.68 -21.62
CA SER A 8 -39.89 35.51 -22.52
C SER A 8 -38.98 35.58 -23.77
N ASP A 9 -38.52 34.38 -24.16
CA ASP A 9 -37.89 34.01 -25.45
C ASP A 9 -36.36 34.07 -25.56
N PHE A 10 -35.72 32.93 -25.29
CA PHE A 10 -34.72 32.37 -26.23
C PHE A 10 -34.64 30.84 -26.07
N ARG A 11 -35.29 30.11 -26.99
CA ARG A 11 -35.05 28.68 -27.27
C ARG A 11 -34.23 28.57 -28.55
N SER A 12 -33.15 27.82 -28.52
CA SER A 12 -32.60 26.97 -29.60
C SER A 12 -31.27 26.39 -29.10
N GLY A 13 -30.83 25.16 -29.33
CA GLY A 13 -31.37 23.93 -29.89
C GLY A 13 -30.25 22.91 -29.68
N ARG A 14 -30.52 21.78 -29.01
CA ARG A 14 -29.55 20.67 -28.91
C ARG A 14 -29.90 19.65 -29.99
N PRO A 15 -28.93 19.13 -30.77
CA PRO A 15 -29.23 18.13 -31.78
C PRO A 15 -29.53 16.77 -31.14
N ALA A 16 -30.53 16.09 -31.69
CA ALA A 16 -30.96 14.74 -31.35
C ALA A 16 -29.95 13.70 -31.86
N GLY A 17 -29.57 12.74 -31.00
CA GLY A 17 -28.79 11.57 -31.39
C GLY A 17 -29.63 10.56 -32.18
N PRO A 18 -29.01 9.71 -33.02
CA PRO A 18 -29.74 8.81 -33.90
C PRO A 18 -30.48 7.71 -33.13
N ALA A 19 -31.73 7.49 -33.52
CA ALA A 19 -32.63 6.47 -32.99
C ALA A 19 -32.21 5.06 -33.46
N THR A 20 -32.13 4.12 -32.52
CA THR A 20 -31.90 2.70 -32.78
C THR A 20 -33.17 2.07 -33.39
N PRO A 21 -33.11 1.35 -34.52
CA PRO A 21 -34.30 0.73 -35.08
C PRO A 21 -34.67 -0.55 -34.32
N THR A 22 -35.87 -0.55 -33.74
CA THR A 22 -36.58 -1.75 -33.27
C THR A 22 -37.18 -2.51 -34.46
N ILE A 23 -36.77 -3.77 -34.66
CA ILE A 23 -37.35 -4.69 -35.66
C ILE A 23 -38.43 -5.56 -34.98
N PRO A 24 -39.61 -5.75 -35.59
CA PRO A 24 -40.73 -6.46 -34.98
C PRO A 24 -40.57 -7.99 -34.99
N ALA A 25 -41.14 -8.63 -33.98
CA ALA A 25 -41.32 -10.07 -33.89
C ALA A 25 -42.56 -10.52 -34.68
N GLU A 26 -42.41 -11.50 -35.58
CA GLU A 26 -43.38 -12.58 -35.85
C GLU A 26 -42.99 -13.42 -37.11
N ARG A 27 -42.79 -14.74 -36.93
CA ARG A 27 -43.56 -15.86 -37.56
C ARG A 27 -42.75 -17.17 -37.67
N PHE A 28 -43.13 -18.11 -36.81
CA PHE A 28 -43.51 -19.51 -37.09
C PHE A 28 -42.69 -20.41 -38.07
N ARG A 29 -42.19 -21.51 -37.47
CA ARG A 29 -42.39 -22.93 -37.82
C ARG A 29 -41.26 -23.66 -38.57
N GLY A 30 -40.83 -24.79 -38.01
CA GLY A 30 -40.41 -25.97 -38.78
C GLY A 30 -39.13 -26.63 -38.29
N ASP A 31 -39.31 -27.75 -37.62
CA ASP A 31 -38.30 -28.67 -37.07
C ASP A 31 -37.28 -29.23 -38.09
N ASP A 32 -36.21 -29.76 -37.49
CA ASP A 32 -35.43 -30.95 -37.84
C ASP A 32 -34.13 -30.86 -38.68
N ASP A 33 -33.08 -31.32 -37.98
CA ASP A 33 -32.02 -32.24 -38.38
C ASP A 33 -30.67 -31.75 -38.96
N LYS A 34 -29.67 -31.90 -38.08
CA LYS A 34 -28.31 -32.47 -38.27
C LYS A 34 -27.35 -31.83 -39.28
N ALA A 35 -26.22 -31.32 -38.76
CA ALA A 35 -24.87 -31.87 -39.00
C ALA A 35 -23.83 -31.01 -38.26
N GLY A 36 -22.86 -31.66 -37.61
CA GLY A 36 -21.80 -30.99 -36.86
C GLY A 36 -20.87 -30.16 -37.74
N ASN A 37 -20.30 -29.11 -37.14
CA ASN A 37 -19.18 -28.39 -37.74
C ASN A 37 -18.08 -28.18 -36.70
N MET A 38 -16.90 -28.70 -37.04
CA MET A 38 -15.60 -28.37 -36.48
C MET A 38 -15.44 -26.84 -36.49
N SER A 39 -14.98 -26.24 -35.40
CA SER A 39 -14.41 -24.90 -35.44
C SER A 39 -13.07 -24.90 -34.73
N ASP A 40 -12.06 -24.45 -35.47
CA ASP A 40 -10.68 -24.24 -35.06
C ASP A 40 -10.63 -23.22 -33.93
N ASN A 41 -10.26 -23.67 -32.73
CA ASN A 41 -9.87 -22.80 -31.63
C ASN A 41 -8.34 -22.66 -31.64
N ASN A 42 -7.83 -21.64 -32.33
CA ASN A 42 -6.47 -21.16 -32.10
C ASN A 42 -6.46 -20.33 -30.81
N GLU A 43 -6.57 -21.01 -29.66
CA GLU A 43 -6.41 -20.43 -28.34
C GLU A 43 -4.92 -20.17 -28.09
N THR A 44 -4.58 -18.91 -27.86
CA THR A 44 -3.24 -18.51 -27.41
C THR A 44 -3.06 -19.07 -26.00
N MET A 45 -2.44 -20.25 -25.89
CA MET A 45 -2.18 -20.91 -24.61
C MET A 45 -1.34 -20.01 -23.70
N SER A 46 -1.81 -19.80 -22.48
CA SER A 46 -1.05 -19.11 -21.44
C SER A 46 0.04 -20.03 -20.90
N MET A 47 1.11 -19.46 -20.36
CA MET A 47 2.18 -20.22 -19.70
C MET A 47 1.65 -21.13 -18.57
N GLY A 48 0.52 -20.77 -17.95
CA GLY A 48 -0.18 -21.58 -16.94
C GLY A 48 -0.90 -22.81 -17.49
N ASP A 49 -1.26 -22.83 -18.78
CA ASP A 49 -1.87 -24.00 -19.44
C ASP A 49 -0.82 -25.03 -19.85
N LEU A 50 0.41 -24.56 -20.10
CA LEU A 50 1.56 -25.38 -20.49
C LEU A 50 2.24 -26.08 -19.30
N PHE A 51 2.08 -25.54 -18.08
CA PHE A 51 2.73 -26.05 -16.86
C PHE A 51 1.77 -26.03 -15.65
N PRO A 52 0.79 -26.95 -15.59
CA PRO A 52 -0.19 -27.02 -14.50
C PRO A 52 0.39 -27.36 -13.12
N ASP A 53 1.68 -27.76 -13.06
CA ASP A 53 2.41 -28.03 -11.81
C ASP A 53 2.94 -26.75 -11.14
N LEU A 54 2.88 -25.62 -11.85
CA LEU A 54 3.08 -24.28 -11.28
C LEU A 54 1.71 -23.75 -10.85
N GLY A 55 1.21 -24.23 -9.71
CA GLY A 55 0.05 -23.62 -9.05
C GLY A 55 0.23 -22.11 -8.84
N PRO A 56 -0.80 -21.36 -8.39
CA PRO A 56 -0.64 -19.94 -8.06
C PRO A 56 0.58 -19.78 -7.16
N GLU A 57 1.58 -19.00 -7.59
CA GLU A 57 2.88 -18.97 -6.93
C GLU A 57 2.72 -18.70 -5.44
N ALA A 58 3.03 -19.69 -4.59
CA ALA A 58 2.90 -19.57 -3.15
C ALA A 58 3.73 -18.37 -2.67
N PRO A 59 3.26 -17.60 -1.68
CA PRO A 59 3.94 -16.39 -1.26
C PRO A 59 5.26 -16.79 -0.61
N VAL A 60 6.36 -16.30 -1.18
CA VAL A 60 7.70 -16.55 -0.65
C VAL A 60 8.11 -15.34 0.16
N ILE A 61 8.17 -15.50 1.48
CA ILE A 61 8.81 -14.52 2.35
C ILE A 61 10.32 -14.75 2.30
N SER A 62 11.04 -13.74 1.84
CA SER A 62 12.49 -13.79 1.66
C SER A 62 13.26 -13.39 2.92
N GLY A 63 12.65 -12.64 3.84
CA GLY A 63 13.28 -12.29 5.09
C GLY A 63 12.54 -11.27 5.94
N ILE A 64 13.08 -11.04 7.13
CA ILE A 64 12.69 -9.98 8.06
C ILE A 64 13.80 -8.93 8.10
N ALA A 65 13.47 -7.68 7.79
CA ALA A 65 14.35 -6.54 7.93
C ALA A 65 13.99 -5.76 9.20
N HIS A 66 14.97 -5.12 9.83
CA HIS A 66 14.74 -4.22 10.94
C HIS A 66 15.73 -3.04 10.94
N ASP A 67 15.33 -1.94 11.56
CA ASP A 67 16.13 -0.73 11.74
C ASP A 67 15.87 -0.12 13.12
N ARG A 68 16.94 0.37 13.75
CA ARG A 68 16.96 1.00 15.09
C ARG A 68 17.38 2.47 15.03
N SER A 69 17.78 2.95 13.87
CA SER A 69 18.41 4.25 13.69
C SER A 69 17.45 5.32 13.16
N GLU A 70 16.14 5.08 13.30
CA GLU A 70 15.07 5.90 12.75
C GLU A 70 14.33 6.62 13.87
N ALA A 71 13.93 7.87 13.62
CA ALA A 71 12.99 8.61 14.43
C ALA A 71 11.70 8.86 13.64
N LEU A 72 10.56 8.84 14.32
CA LEU A 72 9.25 9.15 13.75
C LEU A 72 8.91 10.62 13.96
N ALA A 73 8.80 11.39 12.89
CA ALA A 73 8.25 12.74 12.92
C ALA A 73 6.81 12.74 12.43
N THR A 74 5.92 13.47 13.11
CA THR A 74 4.54 13.69 12.69
C THR A 74 4.24 15.19 12.69
N VAL A 75 3.92 15.73 11.52
CA VAL A 75 3.43 17.11 11.34
C VAL A 75 1.91 17.07 11.32
N ARG A 76 1.28 17.68 12.32
CA ARG A 76 -0.17 17.58 12.55
C ARG A 76 -0.93 18.77 12.01
N GLY A 77 -2.09 18.50 11.42
CA GLY A 77 -3.00 19.54 10.97
C GLY A 77 -2.42 20.39 9.83
N VAL A 78 -1.68 19.78 8.91
CA VAL A 78 -1.22 20.44 7.68
C VAL A 78 -2.47 20.74 6.81
N PRO A 79 -2.60 21.94 6.22
CA PRO A 79 -3.67 22.23 5.27
C PRO A 79 -3.80 21.15 4.20
N ASN A 80 -5.01 20.62 4.01
CA ASN A 80 -5.25 19.52 3.06
C ASN A 80 -5.61 20.07 1.67
N GLU A 81 -4.61 20.64 1.01
CA GLU A 81 -4.73 21.23 -0.32
C GLU A 81 -3.53 20.83 -1.21
N PRO A 82 -3.71 20.80 -2.56
CA PRO A 82 -2.65 20.37 -3.47
C PRO A 82 -1.35 21.14 -3.25
N GLY A 83 -0.24 20.39 -3.18
CA GLY A 83 1.10 20.94 -3.02
C GLY A 83 1.59 21.07 -1.57
N MET A 84 0.76 20.86 -0.55
CA MET A 84 1.22 20.98 0.84
C MET A 84 2.23 19.91 1.25
N ALA A 85 2.02 18.65 0.88
CA ALA A 85 3.04 17.61 1.06
C ALA A 85 4.34 17.97 0.31
N ALA A 86 4.24 18.48 -0.92
CA ALA A 86 5.41 18.91 -1.69
C ALA A 86 6.18 20.03 -0.98
N LYS A 87 5.50 21.02 -0.38
CA LYS A 87 6.14 22.06 0.42
C LYS A 87 6.89 21.47 1.61
N VAL A 88 6.24 20.63 2.43
CA VAL A 88 6.86 19.98 3.60
C VAL A 88 8.16 19.28 3.22
N PHE A 89 8.13 18.42 2.18
CA PHE A 89 9.32 17.68 1.78
C PHE A 89 10.36 18.53 1.03
N THR A 90 9.96 19.63 0.39
CA THR A 90 10.91 20.59 -0.20
C THR A 90 11.69 21.33 0.87
N GLU A 91 11.04 21.75 1.97
CA GLU A 91 11.72 22.43 3.08
C GLU A 91 12.72 21.48 3.78
N LEU A 92 12.32 20.23 4.01
CA LEU A 92 13.20 19.20 4.57
C LEU A 92 14.39 18.90 3.66
N ALA A 93 14.14 18.72 2.36
CA ALA A 93 15.19 18.46 1.36
C ALA A 93 16.17 19.63 1.23
N SER A 94 15.68 20.87 1.33
CA SER A 94 16.52 22.09 1.27
C SER A 94 17.48 22.19 2.46
N ALA A 95 17.14 21.56 3.58
CA ALA A 95 18.04 21.41 4.72
C ALA A 95 18.99 20.20 4.57
N GLY A 96 18.73 19.27 3.66
CA GLY A 96 19.52 18.04 3.51
C GLY A 96 19.04 16.89 4.39
N VAL A 97 17.79 16.93 4.86
CA VAL A 97 17.18 15.82 5.62
C VAL A 97 16.77 14.72 4.65
N ASN A 98 17.28 13.50 4.88
CA ASN A 98 16.83 12.31 4.17
C ASN A 98 15.60 11.72 4.86
N VAL A 99 14.55 11.45 4.09
CA VAL A 99 13.31 10.82 4.56
C VAL A 99 13.25 9.40 4.02
N ASP A 100 12.90 8.43 4.87
CA ASP A 100 12.69 7.03 4.47
C ASP A 100 11.20 6.72 4.24
N MET A 101 10.44 6.51 5.32
CA MET A 101 9.03 6.16 5.22
C MET A 101 8.18 7.43 5.22
N ILE A 102 7.13 7.50 4.38
CA ILE A 102 6.12 8.57 4.41
C ILE A 102 4.73 7.94 4.57
N VAL A 103 3.97 8.39 5.55
CA VAL A 103 2.60 7.96 5.83
C VAL A 103 1.72 9.18 6.06
N GLN A 104 0.69 9.33 5.24
CA GLN A 104 -0.34 10.34 5.43
C GLN A 104 -1.66 9.63 5.77
N ALA A 105 -2.17 9.86 6.96
CA ALA A 105 -3.51 9.43 7.31
C ALA A 105 -4.55 10.32 6.61
N GLY A 106 -5.73 9.77 6.33
CA GLY A 106 -6.81 10.50 5.66
C GLY A 106 -7.12 11.82 6.35
N ALA A 107 -7.40 12.86 5.55
CA ALA A 107 -7.69 14.18 6.07
C ALA A 107 -9.02 14.21 6.84
N SER A 108 -9.00 14.72 8.06
CA SER A 108 -10.21 15.29 8.66
C SER A 108 -10.54 16.60 7.92
N VAL A 109 -11.80 17.05 7.92
CA VAL A 109 -12.25 18.18 7.10
C VAL A 109 -11.26 19.36 7.17
N GLY A 110 -10.55 19.61 6.07
CA GLY A 110 -9.61 20.72 5.89
C GLY A 110 -8.13 20.47 6.24
N THR A 111 -7.76 19.42 6.99
CA THR A 111 -6.35 19.18 7.39
C THR A 111 -5.95 17.71 7.41
N ALA A 112 -4.66 17.43 7.21
CA ALA A 112 -4.06 16.10 7.23
C ALA A 112 -2.87 16.04 8.19
N ASP A 113 -2.63 14.85 8.75
CA ASP A 113 -1.40 14.56 9.50
C ASP A 113 -0.43 13.84 8.55
N ILE A 114 0.79 14.37 8.44
CA ILE A 114 1.87 13.81 7.62
C ILE A 114 2.92 13.27 8.57
N SER A 115 3.16 11.97 8.51
CA SER A 115 4.20 11.31 9.28
C SER A 115 5.30 10.79 8.37
N PHE A 116 6.52 10.81 8.87
CA PHE A 116 7.66 10.29 8.14
C PHE A 116 8.78 9.86 9.09
N THR A 117 9.67 8.98 8.61
CA THR A 117 10.87 8.61 9.37
C THR A 117 12.12 9.25 8.79
N VAL A 118 13.05 9.55 9.69
CA VAL A 118 14.37 10.12 9.37
C VAL A 118 15.43 9.42 10.21
N PRO A 119 16.71 9.43 9.78
CA PRO A 119 17.81 9.04 10.65
C PRO A 119 17.77 9.82 11.97
N GLU A 120 18.02 9.15 13.10
CA GLU A 120 17.96 9.77 14.43
C GLU A 120 18.87 11.02 14.53
N GLU A 121 20.02 10.99 13.87
CA GLU A 121 20.96 12.13 13.79
C GLU A 121 20.37 13.38 13.11
N SER A 122 19.32 13.22 12.29
CA SER A 122 18.64 14.31 11.58
C SER A 122 17.52 14.95 12.41
N VAL A 123 17.18 14.42 13.59
CA VAL A 123 16.05 14.89 14.42
C VAL A 123 16.13 16.39 14.72
N LYS A 124 17.29 16.86 15.18
CA LYS A 124 17.47 18.28 15.50
C LYS A 124 17.22 19.16 14.28
N GLN A 125 17.73 18.74 13.12
CA GLN A 125 17.55 19.47 11.88
C GLN A 125 16.09 19.50 11.43
N VAL A 126 15.36 18.39 11.57
CA VAL A 126 13.91 18.34 11.29
C VAL A 126 13.16 19.33 12.20
N GLN A 127 13.47 19.34 13.50
CA GLN A 127 12.85 20.27 14.44
C GLN A 127 13.12 21.73 14.06
N ASP A 128 14.37 22.08 13.77
CA ASP A 128 14.78 23.42 13.37
C ASP A 128 14.04 23.88 12.09
N VAL A 129 13.93 23.01 11.07
CA VAL A 129 13.20 23.31 9.83
C VAL A 129 11.72 23.50 10.09
N LEU A 130 11.08 22.60 10.85
CA LEU A 130 9.65 22.71 11.12
C LEU A 130 9.32 23.99 11.91
N ILE A 131 10.18 24.37 12.88
CA ILE A 131 10.04 25.61 13.64
C ILE A 131 10.19 26.83 12.71
N ASP A 132 11.26 26.90 11.91
CA ASP A 132 11.54 28.02 11.01
C ASP A 132 10.46 28.18 9.92
N LYS A 133 9.91 27.07 9.43
CA LYS A 133 8.91 27.05 8.35
C LYS A 133 7.47 26.96 8.84
N HIS A 134 7.21 27.15 10.12
CA HIS A 134 5.86 27.03 10.70
C HIS A 134 4.82 27.89 9.95
N GLU A 135 5.12 29.17 9.69
CA GLU A 135 4.19 30.07 8.97
C GLU A 135 3.95 29.64 7.52
N VAL A 136 4.96 29.10 6.86
CA VAL A 136 4.89 28.66 5.45
C VAL A 136 4.07 27.36 5.33
N LEU A 137 4.23 26.46 6.30
CA LEU A 137 3.61 25.14 6.29
C LEU A 137 2.21 25.14 6.92
N GLY A 138 1.92 26.08 7.83
CA GLY A 138 0.59 26.29 8.40
C GLY A 138 0.06 25.12 9.23
N TYR A 139 0.94 24.27 9.76
CA TYR A 139 0.56 23.13 10.60
C TYR A 139 0.17 23.59 12.01
N ARG A 140 -0.48 22.70 12.78
CA ARG A 140 -0.93 22.98 14.15
C ARG A 140 0.12 22.66 15.21
N ALA A 141 0.77 21.50 15.08
CA ALA A 141 1.85 21.05 15.95
C ALA A 141 2.71 20.02 15.20
N PHE A 142 3.89 19.71 15.73
CA PHE A 142 4.64 18.55 15.31
C PHE A 142 5.16 17.78 16.53
N ASP A 143 5.35 16.48 16.38
CA ASP A 143 5.97 15.61 17.36
C ASP A 143 7.13 14.86 16.69
N VAL A 144 8.18 14.56 17.46
CA VAL A 144 9.27 13.67 17.04
C VAL A 144 9.53 12.65 18.14
N ASP A 145 9.44 11.38 17.79
CA ASP A 145 9.68 10.24 18.68
C ASP A 145 10.93 9.47 18.22
N THR A 146 11.95 9.44 19.07
CA THR A 146 13.21 8.71 18.83
C THR A 146 13.19 7.30 19.41
N ASN A 147 12.12 6.89 20.11
CA ASN A 147 12.02 5.58 20.76
C ASN A 147 11.23 4.58 19.90
N VAL A 148 11.49 4.57 18.60
CA VAL A 148 10.82 3.69 17.64
C VAL A 148 11.82 2.77 16.94
N GLY A 149 11.38 1.55 16.63
CA GLY A 149 12.09 0.61 15.77
C GLY A 149 11.24 0.26 14.55
N LYS A 150 11.88 0.10 13.40
CA LYS A 150 11.22 -0.33 12.15
C LYS A 150 11.42 -1.83 11.99
N VAL A 151 10.35 -2.56 11.73
CA VAL A 151 10.40 -3.99 11.37
C VAL A 151 9.60 -4.22 10.10
N ALA A 152 10.10 -5.05 9.20
CA ALA A 152 9.42 -5.33 7.94
C ALA A 152 9.58 -6.78 7.50
N VAL A 153 8.50 -7.35 7.02
CA VAL A 153 8.50 -8.60 6.26
C VAL A 153 8.67 -8.25 4.79
N VAL A 154 9.57 -8.94 4.09
CA VAL A 154 9.81 -8.78 2.65
C VAL A 154 9.54 -10.11 1.96
N GLY A 155 8.84 -10.07 0.82
CA GLY A 155 8.47 -11.27 0.09
C GLY A 155 7.62 -10.99 -1.13
N VAL A 156 7.51 -11.97 -2.02
CA VAL A 156 6.64 -11.89 -3.21
C VAL A 156 5.27 -12.52 -2.93
N GLY A 157 4.27 -12.12 -3.71
CA GLY A 157 2.92 -12.68 -3.59
C GLY A 157 2.05 -12.07 -2.49
N MET A 158 2.44 -10.92 -1.89
CA MET A 158 1.62 -10.28 -0.84
C MET A 158 0.26 -9.79 -1.33
N LYS A 159 0.19 -9.34 -2.59
CA LYS A 159 -1.05 -8.85 -3.23
C LYS A 159 -2.04 -9.97 -3.54
N THR A 160 -1.54 -11.18 -3.81
CA THR A 160 -2.34 -12.32 -4.28
C THR A 160 -2.70 -13.29 -3.16
N HIS A 161 -2.11 -13.15 -1.96
CA HIS A 161 -2.34 -14.03 -0.82
C HIS A 161 -2.93 -13.25 0.35
N SER A 162 -4.26 -13.32 0.48
CA SER A 162 -4.97 -12.83 1.65
C SER A 162 -4.52 -13.62 2.90
N GLY A 163 -4.19 -12.89 3.97
CA GLY A 163 -3.80 -13.49 5.26
C GLY A 163 -2.36 -13.22 5.69
N LEU A 164 -1.46 -12.80 4.79
CA LEU A 164 -0.08 -12.45 5.18
C LEU A 164 -0.06 -11.27 6.15
N ALA A 165 -0.83 -10.22 5.90
CA ALA A 165 -0.96 -9.10 6.83
C ALA A 165 -1.61 -9.51 8.16
N ALA A 166 -2.62 -10.39 8.14
CA ALA A 166 -3.21 -10.91 9.37
C ALA A 166 -2.18 -11.68 10.21
N LYS A 167 -1.37 -12.52 9.57
CA LYS A 167 -0.26 -13.24 10.22
C LYS A 167 0.75 -12.27 10.85
N PHE A 168 1.11 -11.21 10.13
CA PHE A 168 2.00 -10.15 10.62
C PHE A 168 1.47 -9.52 11.92
N PHE A 169 0.24 -9.02 11.89
CA PHE A 169 -0.34 -8.31 13.03
C PHE A 169 -0.65 -9.23 14.21
N ASN A 170 -1.09 -10.47 13.96
CA ASN A 170 -1.28 -11.46 15.02
C ASN A 170 0.03 -11.80 15.72
N ALA A 171 1.13 -12.01 14.97
CA ALA A 171 2.43 -12.33 15.55
C ALA A 171 2.94 -11.23 16.51
N LEU A 172 2.72 -9.96 16.18
CA LEU A 172 3.05 -8.84 17.06
C LEU A 172 2.08 -8.75 18.25
N SER A 173 0.78 -8.88 18.01
CA SER A 173 -0.24 -8.80 19.06
C SER A 173 -0.10 -9.91 20.10
N ASP A 174 0.28 -11.12 19.69
CA ASP A 174 0.50 -12.27 20.59
C ASP A 174 1.67 -12.04 21.57
N LYS A 175 2.56 -11.10 21.24
CA LYS A 175 3.64 -10.64 22.12
C LYS A 175 3.30 -9.36 22.90
N GLY A 176 2.09 -8.82 22.73
CA GLY A 176 1.67 -7.56 23.33
C GLY A 176 2.34 -6.34 22.69
N ILE A 177 2.87 -6.47 21.47
CA ILE A 177 3.61 -5.40 20.79
C ILE A 177 2.63 -4.48 20.08
N ASN A 178 2.59 -3.22 20.50
CA ASN A 178 1.75 -2.21 19.86
C ASN A 178 2.37 -1.73 18.53
N VAL A 179 1.54 -1.58 17.50
CA VAL A 179 1.95 -1.05 16.20
C VAL A 179 1.67 0.45 16.16
N LEU A 180 2.73 1.25 16.04
CA LEU A 180 2.67 2.72 16.05
C LEU A 180 2.34 3.28 14.67
N MET A 181 2.85 2.64 13.62
CA MET A 181 2.67 3.06 12.23
C MET A 181 2.78 1.85 11.31
N ILE A 182 2.07 1.88 10.18
CA ILE A 182 2.09 0.82 9.17
C ILE A 182 2.41 1.45 7.81
N SER A 183 3.28 0.80 7.06
CA SER A 183 3.49 1.07 5.64
C SER A 183 3.57 -0.24 4.87
N THR A 184 2.96 -0.29 3.70
CA THR A 184 2.90 -1.52 2.90
C THR A 184 3.16 -1.21 1.43
N SER A 185 3.79 -2.17 0.73
CA SER A 185 3.93 -2.22 -0.71
C SER A 185 3.49 -3.60 -1.22
N GLU A 186 3.62 -3.86 -2.53
CA GLU A 186 3.31 -5.17 -3.10
C GLU A 186 4.21 -6.31 -2.60
N ILE A 187 5.37 -5.97 -2.02
CA ILE A 187 6.38 -6.94 -1.56
C ILE A 187 6.86 -6.72 -0.13
N ARG A 188 6.26 -5.77 0.60
CA ARG A 188 6.71 -5.39 1.95
C ARG A 188 5.52 -5.03 2.83
N ILE A 189 5.52 -5.55 4.05
CA ILE A 189 4.73 -5.01 5.18
C ILE A 189 5.72 -4.52 6.21
N ALA A 190 5.69 -3.22 6.50
CA ALA A 190 6.54 -2.58 7.48
C ALA A 190 5.69 -1.98 8.61
N ALA A 191 6.21 -2.01 9.82
CA ALA A 191 5.63 -1.39 10.98
C ALA A 191 6.70 -0.66 11.80
N LEU A 192 6.28 0.44 12.44
CA LEU A 192 7.01 1.01 13.57
C LEU A 192 6.44 0.43 14.86
N VAL A 193 7.33 0.03 15.76
CA VAL A 193 7.04 -0.51 17.10
C VAL A 193 7.90 0.22 18.13
N PRO A 194 7.58 0.15 19.44
CA PRO A 194 8.49 0.66 20.47
C PRO A 194 9.90 0.05 20.33
N LEU A 195 10.93 0.89 20.39
CA LEU A 195 12.32 0.45 20.16
C LEU A 195 12.75 -0.70 21.08
N GLU A 196 12.31 -0.66 22.34
CA GLU A 196 12.59 -1.68 23.34
C GLU A 196 12.00 -3.07 23.01
N GLN A 197 10.97 -3.12 22.15
CA GLN A 197 10.28 -4.35 21.75
C GLN A 197 10.70 -4.83 20.34
N LEU A 198 11.62 -4.14 19.68
CA LEU A 198 12.01 -4.46 18.31
C LEU A 198 12.54 -5.88 18.14
N ASP A 199 13.38 -6.35 19.08
CA ASP A 199 13.92 -7.71 19.02
C ASP A 199 12.84 -8.78 19.16
N ASP A 200 11.86 -8.55 20.03
CA ASP A 200 10.73 -9.44 20.19
C ASP A 200 9.83 -9.45 18.94
N ALA A 201 9.65 -8.29 18.30
CA ALA A 201 8.93 -8.19 17.04
C ALA A 201 9.63 -8.98 15.92
N VAL A 202 10.95 -8.83 15.78
CA VAL A 202 11.75 -9.56 14.79
C VAL A 202 11.66 -11.07 15.02
N ARG A 203 11.84 -11.53 16.26
CA ARG A 203 11.71 -12.96 16.61
C ARG A 203 10.32 -13.50 16.33
N ALA A 204 9.27 -12.77 16.75
CA ALA A 204 7.90 -13.20 16.53
C ALA A 204 7.58 -13.34 15.04
N LEU A 205 8.04 -12.41 14.21
CA LEU A 205 7.85 -12.48 12.77
C LEU A 205 8.69 -13.59 12.13
N HIS A 206 9.93 -13.81 12.56
CA HIS A 206 10.75 -14.95 12.11
C HIS A 206 10.03 -16.28 12.33
N THR A 207 9.57 -16.54 13.56
CA THR A 207 8.80 -17.75 13.88
C THR A 207 7.49 -17.82 13.12
N ALA A 208 6.74 -16.72 13.05
CA ALA A 208 5.48 -16.68 12.33
C ALA A 208 5.65 -17.05 10.86
N TYR A 209 6.72 -16.60 10.19
CA TYR A 209 6.96 -16.90 8.78
C TYR A 209 7.82 -18.14 8.53
N GLY A 210 8.18 -18.92 9.56
CA GLY A 210 8.96 -20.15 9.41
C GLY A 210 10.39 -19.89 8.94
N LEU A 211 10.96 -18.74 9.32
CA LEU A 211 12.32 -18.32 8.97
C LEU A 211 13.32 -18.62 10.09
N ASP A 212 12.89 -19.35 11.11
CA ASP A 212 13.80 -19.89 12.12
C ASP A 212 14.66 -20.95 11.44
N ALA A 213 15.96 -20.94 11.70
CA ALA A 213 16.83 -21.98 11.16
C ALA A 213 16.41 -23.33 11.76
N GLU A 214 15.76 -24.18 10.97
CA GLU A 214 15.82 -25.62 11.24
C GLU A 214 17.29 -26.02 11.15
N GLN A 215 17.77 -26.72 12.19
CA GLN A 215 19.11 -27.26 12.26
C GLN A 215 19.46 -27.92 10.92
N ILE A 216 20.43 -27.37 10.21
CA ILE A 216 21.13 -28.11 9.17
C ILE A 216 21.90 -29.19 9.93
N GLU A 217 21.29 -30.36 10.12
CA GLU A 217 22.07 -31.58 10.34
C GLU A 217 22.93 -31.74 9.09
N ALA A 218 24.14 -31.21 9.17
CA ALA A 218 25.17 -31.52 8.21
C ALA A 218 25.46 -33.02 8.36
N VAL A 219 24.80 -33.85 7.55
CA VAL A 219 25.20 -35.24 7.37
C VAL A 219 26.55 -35.21 6.67
N VAL A 220 27.62 -35.21 7.46
CA VAL A 220 28.98 -35.39 6.96
C VAL A 220 29.08 -36.83 6.46
N TYR A 221 28.97 -37.02 5.14
CA TYR A 221 29.45 -38.25 4.49
C TYR A 221 30.98 -38.24 4.56
N GLY A 222 31.51 -38.69 5.71
CA GLY A 222 32.91 -39.06 5.83
C GLY A 222 33.16 -40.29 4.98
N GLY A 223 33.53 -40.09 3.71
CA GLY A 223 34.05 -41.17 2.88
C GLY A 223 35.29 -41.75 3.55
N THR A 224 35.27 -43.05 3.86
CA THR A 224 36.46 -43.77 4.33
C THR A 224 37.43 -43.87 3.17
N GLY A 225 38.31 -42.87 3.03
CA GLY A 225 39.50 -42.94 2.19
C GLY A 225 40.44 -43.99 2.78
N ARG A 226 40.73 -45.01 1.98
CA ARG A 226 41.79 -45.99 2.22
C ARG A 226 43.17 -45.36 2.07
#